data_AF-A0A2M7K6I5-F1
#
_entry.id   AF-A0A2M7K6I5-F1
#
_cell.length_a   1.000
_cell.length_b   1.000
_cell.length_c   1.000
_cell.angle_alpha   90.00
_cell.angle_beta   90.00
_cell.angle_gamma   90.00
#
_symmetry.space_group_name_H-M   'P 1'
#
loop_
_entity.id
_entity.type
_entity.pdbx_description
1 polymer ?
#
loop_
_entity_poly.entity_id
_entity_poly.type
_entity_poly.pdbx_seq_one_letter_code
_entity_poly.pdbx_strand_id
1 'polypeptide(L)'
;MSKNVFFLKRSKILVCVFATLLIFLCLAMIGISYAQSAEETEKMKSIQIINPHPAFSLRLWLDKERGATYAPGERIKIFFQVSRDSFVTLYSYDTGGRGKIIFPNPYSPHNLVKAGEVNTFEGQIDPSSQPGIEYVLGFATIRPISIGLIPELNKDYKAFTHQIKGIIQPLPPTDWVQGNLLSYTITPIIPPTNYGRIIVMSNPQRAKVYLDNSYQGDTPLNLDSISSGQHSIKLVLSGYQEWNSYVSVFPSQTTTVS
;
A
#
# COMPACT_ATOMS: atom_id res chain seq x y z
N MET A 1 -33.81 -28.38 41.11
CA MET A 1 -32.55 -27.63 41.31
C MET A 1 -31.40 -27.99 40.34
N SER A 2 -31.63 -28.76 39.25
CA SER A 2 -30.53 -29.31 38.41
C SER A 2 -30.26 -28.58 37.08
N LYS A 3 -31.23 -27.83 36.53
CA LYS A 3 -31.11 -27.22 35.18
C LYS A 3 -30.13 -26.02 35.09
N ASN A 4 -29.93 -25.26 36.18
CA ASN A 4 -29.07 -24.06 36.16
C ASN A 4 -27.55 -24.38 36.18
N VAL A 5 -27.14 -25.52 36.74
CA VAL A 5 -25.72 -25.92 36.81
C VAL A 5 -25.19 -26.38 35.45
N PHE A 6 -26.05 -27.01 34.63
CA PHE A 6 -25.69 -27.48 33.29
C PHE A 6 -25.46 -26.34 32.29
N PHE A 7 -26.24 -25.26 32.39
CA PHE A 7 -26.15 -24.08 31.53
C PHE A 7 -24.86 -23.27 31.82
N LEU A 8 -24.50 -23.12 33.10
CA LEU A 8 -23.27 -22.43 33.53
C LEU A 8 -21.99 -23.16 33.07
N LYS A 9 -22.02 -24.50 33.05
CA LYS A 9 -20.87 -25.34 32.63
C LYS A 9 -20.68 -25.30 31.10
N ARG A 10 -21.76 -25.30 30.32
CA ARG A 10 -21.71 -25.13 28.85
C ARG A 10 -21.24 -23.73 28.44
N SER A 11 -21.66 -22.69 29.16
CA SER A 11 -21.18 -21.31 28.92
C SER A 11 -19.67 -21.18 29.17
N LYS A 12 -19.13 -21.77 30.24
CA LYS A 12 -17.68 -21.74 30.51
C LYS A 12 -16.87 -22.52 29.48
N ILE A 13 -17.37 -23.68 29.01
CA ILE A 13 -16.74 -24.45 27.94
C ILE A 13 -16.75 -23.65 26.63
N LEU A 14 -17.87 -23.01 26.28
CA LEU A 14 -17.99 -22.18 25.09
C LEU A 14 -17.03 -20.97 25.15
N VAL A 15 -16.91 -20.32 26.31
CA VAL A 15 -15.98 -19.21 26.53
C VAL A 15 -14.53 -19.68 26.41
N CYS A 16 -14.18 -20.84 26.99
CA CYS A 16 -12.83 -21.40 26.84
C CYS A 16 -12.52 -21.76 25.38
N VAL A 17 -13.46 -22.40 24.66
CA VAL A 17 -13.30 -22.75 23.24
C VAL A 17 -13.17 -21.50 22.37
N PHE A 18 -13.94 -20.45 22.67
CA PHE A 18 -13.85 -19.18 21.97
C PHE A 18 -12.51 -18.48 22.25
N ALA A 19 -12.06 -18.47 23.51
CA ALA A 19 -10.78 -17.90 23.91
C ALA A 19 -9.60 -18.66 23.26
N THR A 20 -9.65 -20.00 23.19
CA THR A 20 -8.61 -20.78 22.52
C THR A 20 -8.61 -20.51 21.01
N LEU A 21 -9.77 -20.45 20.36
CA LEU A 21 -9.89 -20.05 18.94
C LEU A 21 -9.30 -18.67 18.68
N LEU A 22 -9.57 -17.71 19.56
CA LEU A 22 -9.03 -16.35 19.45
C LEU A 22 -7.50 -16.36 19.59
N ILE A 23 -6.95 -17.12 20.53
CA ILE A 23 -5.50 -17.28 20.72
C ILE A 23 -4.86 -17.92 19.49
N PHE A 24 -5.46 -18.99 18.94
CA PHE A 24 -4.97 -19.62 17.71
C PHE A 24 -4.98 -18.64 16.53
N LEU A 25 -6.05 -17.84 16.38
CA LEU A 25 -6.14 -16.81 15.35
C LEU A 25 -5.06 -15.74 15.51
N CYS A 26 -4.83 -15.26 16.74
CA CYS A 26 -3.77 -14.29 17.03
C CYS A 26 -2.38 -14.86 16.71
N LEU A 27 -2.10 -16.10 17.12
CA LEU A 27 -0.82 -16.76 16.84
C LEU A 27 -0.61 -16.97 15.33
N ALA A 28 -1.67 -17.30 14.58
CA ALA A 28 -1.61 -17.40 13.12
C ALA A 28 -1.28 -16.05 12.46
N MET A 29 -1.96 -14.97 12.87
CA MET A 29 -1.71 -13.61 12.36
C MET A 29 -0.28 -13.13 12.65
N ILE A 30 0.22 -13.42 13.85
CA ILE A 30 1.60 -13.13 14.24
C ILE A 30 2.57 -13.93 13.37
N GLY A 31 2.32 -15.23 13.18
CA GLY A 31 3.13 -16.10 12.33
C GLY A 31 3.21 -15.60 10.88
N ILE A 32 2.08 -15.17 10.30
CA ILE A 32 2.03 -14.57 8.95
C ILE A 32 2.87 -13.29 8.88
N SER A 33 2.73 -12.41 9.88
CA SER A 33 3.48 -11.14 9.94
C SER A 33 4.99 -11.38 10.04
N TYR A 34 5.42 -12.36 10.84
CA TYR A 34 6.83 -12.75 10.92
C TYR A 34 7.35 -13.33 9.61
N ALA A 35 6.59 -14.21 8.96
CA ALA A 35 6.99 -14.81 7.69
C ALA A 35 7.18 -13.75 6.61
N GLN A 36 6.23 -12.81 6.48
CA GLN A 36 6.32 -11.70 5.53
C GLN A 36 7.52 -10.79 5.81
N SER A 37 7.78 -10.46 7.08
CA SER A 37 8.95 -9.67 7.48
C SER A 37 10.28 -10.37 7.15
N ALA A 38 10.33 -11.70 7.32
CA ALA A 38 11.50 -12.50 6.98
C ALA A 38 11.76 -12.54 5.47
N GLU A 39 10.71 -12.73 4.67
CA GLU A 39 10.77 -12.69 3.21
C GLU A 39 11.29 -11.33 2.70
N GLU A 40 10.77 -10.24 3.27
CA GLU A 40 11.19 -8.88 2.90
C GLU A 40 12.65 -8.62 3.26
N THR A 41 13.11 -9.16 4.38
CA THR A 41 14.50 -9.09 4.81
C THR A 41 15.42 -9.90 3.88
N GLU A 42 14.98 -11.08 3.44
CA GLU A 42 15.70 -11.90 2.47
C GLU A 42 15.80 -11.19 1.11
N LYS A 43 14.68 -10.65 0.62
CA LYS A 43 14.62 -9.84 -0.61
C LYS A 43 15.62 -8.69 -0.51
N MET A 44 15.55 -7.88 0.55
CA MET A 44 16.46 -6.75 0.78
C MET A 44 17.94 -7.13 0.76
N LYS A 45 18.30 -8.27 1.36
CA LYS A 45 19.70 -8.76 1.35
C LYS A 45 20.12 -9.25 -0.03
N SER A 46 19.22 -9.94 -0.72
CA SER A 46 19.54 -10.59 -2.00
C SER A 46 19.79 -9.60 -3.14
N ILE A 47 19.05 -8.48 -3.17
CA ILE A 47 19.09 -7.46 -4.23
C ILE A 47 20.29 -6.52 -4.15
N GLN A 48 21.01 -6.51 -3.02
CA GLN A 48 22.19 -5.67 -2.83
C GLN A 48 23.44 -6.35 -3.38
N ILE A 49 24.23 -5.59 -4.13
CA ILE A 49 25.51 -5.97 -4.69
C ILE A 49 26.58 -5.07 -4.06
N ILE A 50 27.29 -5.62 -3.09
CA ILE A 50 28.28 -4.86 -2.32
C ILE A 50 29.56 -4.77 -3.14
N ASN A 51 30.01 -3.55 -3.42
CA ASN A 51 31.36 -3.30 -3.89
C ASN A 51 32.30 -3.22 -2.68
N PRO A 52 33.35 -4.06 -2.59
CA PRO A 52 34.27 -4.04 -1.46
C PRO A 52 35.15 -2.77 -1.40
N HIS A 53 35.46 -2.15 -2.56
CA HIS A 53 36.42 -1.04 -2.65
C HIS A 53 36.02 0.03 -3.69
N PRO A 54 34.86 0.70 -3.52
CA PRO A 54 34.43 1.74 -4.46
C PRO A 54 35.33 2.98 -4.35
N ALA A 55 35.75 3.54 -5.49
CA ALA A 55 36.55 4.77 -5.55
C ALA A 55 35.72 6.06 -5.59
N PHE A 56 34.39 5.94 -5.64
CA PHE A 56 33.43 7.04 -5.75
C PHE A 56 32.07 6.60 -5.19
N SER A 57 31.12 7.51 -5.06
CA SER A 57 29.78 7.23 -4.52
C SER A 57 28.66 7.63 -5.48
N LEU A 58 27.53 6.91 -5.35
CA LEU A 58 26.24 7.23 -5.95
C LEU A 58 25.22 7.36 -4.80
N ARG A 59 24.60 8.53 -4.67
CA ARG A 59 23.54 8.78 -3.69
C ARG A 59 22.20 8.87 -4.41
N LEU A 60 21.17 8.26 -3.83
CA LEU A 60 19.79 8.37 -4.29
C LEU A 60 18.88 8.86 -3.15
N TRP A 61 17.86 9.64 -3.47
CA TRP A 61 16.79 10.03 -2.53
C TRP A 61 15.48 10.31 -3.27
N LEU A 62 14.38 10.30 -2.53
CA LEU A 62 13.03 10.52 -3.07
C LEU A 62 12.62 11.99 -2.90
N ASP A 63 11.57 12.41 -3.60
CA ASP A 63 10.88 13.68 -3.39
C ASP A 63 10.10 13.75 -2.07
N LYS A 64 9.85 12.60 -1.44
CA LYS A 64 9.29 12.49 -0.09
C LYS A 64 10.36 12.06 0.92
N GLU A 65 10.13 12.39 2.19
CA GLU A 65 11.02 12.05 3.29
C GLU A 65 11.10 10.54 3.57
N ARG A 66 11.91 10.15 4.57
CA ARG A 66 12.10 8.75 4.99
C ARG A 66 10.76 8.11 5.37
N GLY A 67 10.49 6.92 4.82
CA GLY A 67 9.19 6.26 4.98
C GLY A 67 8.15 6.72 3.97
N ALA A 68 8.59 7.33 2.86
CA ALA A 68 7.77 7.77 1.75
C ALA A 68 6.71 6.72 1.37
N THR A 69 5.46 7.17 1.32
CA THR A 69 4.33 6.41 0.82
C THR A 69 3.86 7.02 -0.51
N TYR A 70 3.44 6.18 -1.45
CA TYR A 70 2.84 6.62 -2.71
C TYR A 70 1.56 5.85 -3.00
N ALA A 71 0.57 6.54 -3.56
CA ALA A 71 -0.62 5.89 -4.09
C ALA A 71 -0.37 5.34 -5.51
N PRO A 72 -1.05 4.27 -5.93
CA PRO A 72 -1.05 3.84 -7.33
C PRO A 72 -1.45 4.99 -8.26
N GLY A 73 -0.69 5.18 -9.34
CA GLY A 73 -0.87 6.31 -10.26
C GLY A 73 -0.28 7.65 -9.79
N GLU A 74 0.27 7.73 -8.57
CA GLU A 74 0.95 8.94 -8.10
C GLU A 74 2.28 9.18 -8.86
N ARG A 75 2.65 10.45 -9.05
CA ARG A 75 3.97 10.81 -9.57
C ARG A 75 5.04 10.63 -8.49
N ILE A 76 6.20 10.15 -8.91
CA ILE A 76 7.38 9.96 -8.06
C ILE A 76 8.58 10.62 -8.72
N LYS A 77 9.43 11.27 -7.92
CA LYS A 77 10.74 11.74 -8.38
C LYS A 77 11.86 11.09 -7.59
N ILE A 78 12.85 10.60 -8.33
CA ILE A 78 14.05 9.99 -7.77
C ILE A 78 15.22 10.87 -8.13
N PHE A 79 15.83 11.46 -7.12
CA PHE A 79 17.03 12.26 -7.28
C PHE A 79 18.25 11.38 -7.10
N PHE A 80 19.31 11.68 -7.84
CA PHE A 80 20.57 10.99 -7.71
C PHE A 80 21.75 11.88 -8.04
N GLN A 81 22.88 11.59 -7.40
CA GLN A 81 24.12 12.35 -7.55
C GLN A 81 25.32 11.41 -7.44
N VAL A 82 26.31 11.61 -8.31
CA VAL A 82 27.58 10.88 -8.30
C VAL A 82 28.71 11.77 -7.83
N SER A 83 29.70 11.21 -7.13
CA SER A 83 30.91 11.94 -6.73
C SER A 83 32.03 11.94 -7.78
N ARG A 84 31.80 11.29 -8.93
CA ARG A 84 32.72 11.20 -10.08
C ARG A 84 31.89 11.09 -11.35
N ASP A 85 32.36 11.70 -12.45
CA ASP A 85 31.74 11.52 -13.77
C ASP A 85 31.56 10.03 -14.07
N SER A 86 30.32 9.60 -14.34
CA SER A 86 29.97 8.17 -14.42
C SER A 86 28.73 7.93 -15.26
N PHE A 87 28.59 6.71 -15.77
CA PHE A 87 27.37 6.21 -16.40
C PHE A 87 26.47 5.59 -15.33
N VAL A 88 25.27 6.14 -15.14
CA VAL A 88 24.34 5.72 -14.08
C VAL A 88 23.25 4.82 -14.64
N THR A 89 22.95 3.72 -13.97
CA THR A 89 21.76 2.91 -14.23
C THR A 89 20.94 2.82 -12.95
N LEU A 90 19.65 3.11 -13.04
CA LEU A 90 18.68 2.89 -11.97
C LEU A 90 17.73 1.76 -12.36
N TYR A 91 17.40 0.92 -11.41
CA TYR A 91 16.41 -0.14 -11.55
C TYR A 91 15.55 -0.26 -10.30
N SER A 92 14.30 -0.66 -10.50
CA SER A 92 13.33 -0.90 -9.45
C SER A 92 13.01 -2.39 -9.29
N TYR A 93 12.54 -2.76 -8.11
CA TYR A 93 11.81 -4.00 -7.84
C TYR A 93 10.41 -3.63 -7.34
N ASP A 94 9.39 -4.09 -8.06
CA ASP A 94 8.01 -3.88 -7.63
C ASP A 94 7.63 -4.77 -6.43
N THR A 95 6.38 -4.62 -5.96
CA THR A 95 5.85 -5.41 -4.85
C THR A 95 5.75 -6.90 -5.17
N GLY A 96 5.57 -7.25 -6.44
CA GLY A 96 5.59 -8.64 -6.94
C GLY A 96 6.97 -9.22 -7.18
N GLY A 97 8.05 -8.45 -6.97
CA GLY A 97 9.42 -8.90 -7.18
C GLY A 97 9.92 -8.80 -8.63
N ARG A 98 9.16 -8.20 -9.55
CA ARG A 98 9.64 -7.92 -10.91
C ARG A 98 10.67 -6.82 -10.86
N GLY A 99 11.82 -7.04 -11.49
CA GLY A 99 12.81 -6.00 -11.69
C GLY A 99 12.53 -5.18 -12.95
N LYS A 100 12.98 -3.93 -12.98
CA LYS A 100 12.90 -3.11 -14.20
C LYS A 100 13.97 -2.05 -14.22
N ILE A 101 14.66 -1.85 -15.34
CA ILE A 101 15.51 -0.69 -15.55
C ILE A 101 14.60 0.53 -15.76
N ILE A 102 14.75 1.54 -14.92
CA ILE A 102 13.98 2.79 -14.98
C ILE A 102 14.82 3.96 -15.54
N PHE A 103 16.15 3.86 -15.48
CA PHE A 103 17.08 4.80 -16.07
C PHE A 103 18.37 4.10 -16.51
N PRO A 104 18.94 4.41 -17.70
CA PRO A 104 18.33 5.20 -18.77
C PRO A 104 17.04 4.54 -19.30
N ASN A 105 16.20 5.33 -19.96
CA ASN A 105 14.96 4.86 -20.57
C ASN A 105 14.75 5.56 -21.93
N PRO A 106 13.75 5.16 -22.74
CA PRO A 106 13.51 5.76 -24.06
C PRO A 106 13.31 7.28 -24.06
N TYR A 107 12.82 7.87 -22.96
CA TYR A 107 12.62 9.31 -22.80
C TYR A 107 13.87 10.03 -22.29
N SER A 108 14.79 9.31 -21.65
CA SER A 108 16.06 9.81 -21.11
C SER A 108 17.17 8.78 -21.37
N PRO A 109 17.65 8.68 -22.62
CA PRO A 109 18.58 7.61 -23.02
C PRO A 109 20.03 7.88 -22.60
N HIS A 110 20.38 9.15 -22.37
CA HIS A 110 21.73 9.56 -21.97
C HIS A 110 21.92 9.33 -20.47
N ASN A 111 22.82 8.43 -20.13
CA ASN A 111 23.10 8.05 -18.75
C ASN A 111 24.44 8.54 -18.20
N LEU A 112 25.20 9.33 -18.97
CA LEU A 112 26.42 9.98 -18.48
C LEU A 112 26.03 11.13 -17.54
N VAL A 113 26.49 11.06 -16.30
CA VAL A 113 26.22 12.05 -15.25
C VAL A 113 27.52 12.66 -14.75
N LYS A 114 27.51 13.99 -14.56
CA LYS A 114 28.66 14.75 -14.05
C LYS A 114 28.75 14.71 -12.53
N ALA A 115 29.99 14.70 -12.03
CA ALA A 115 30.26 14.74 -10.60
C ALA A 115 29.62 15.96 -9.94
N GLY A 116 28.91 15.75 -8.83
CA GLY A 116 28.28 16.82 -8.04
C GLY A 116 26.97 17.37 -8.60
N GLU A 117 26.54 16.99 -9.81
CA GLU A 117 25.24 17.41 -10.34
C GLU A 117 24.10 16.54 -9.80
N VAL A 118 23.04 17.19 -9.31
CA VAL A 118 21.82 16.50 -8.91
C VAL A 118 20.99 16.24 -10.15
N ASN A 119 20.81 14.96 -10.48
CA ASN A 119 19.99 14.50 -11.59
C ASN A 119 18.66 13.97 -11.07
N THR A 120 17.64 13.96 -11.92
CA THR A 120 16.27 13.57 -11.55
C THR A 120 15.71 12.59 -12.56
N PHE A 121 15.17 11.49 -12.06
CA PHE A 121 14.27 10.62 -12.79
C PHE A 121 12.84 10.93 -12.34
N GLU A 122 11.95 11.20 -13.29
CA GLU A 122 10.52 11.36 -13.04
C GLU A 122 9.75 10.15 -13.57
N GLY A 123 8.87 9.60 -12.74
CA GLY A 123 8.06 8.44 -13.07
C GLY A 123 6.65 8.52 -12.48
N GLN A 124 5.86 7.49 -12.76
CA GLN A 124 4.53 7.29 -12.18
C GLN A 124 4.46 5.88 -11.62
N ILE A 125 3.89 5.75 -10.41
CA ILE A 125 3.61 4.44 -9.82
C ILE A 125 2.58 3.72 -10.70
N ASP A 126 2.80 2.44 -10.99
CA ASP A 126 1.87 1.63 -11.76
C ASP A 126 0.48 1.65 -11.08
N PRO A 127 -0.59 2.07 -11.78
CA PRO A 127 -1.94 2.08 -11.21
C PRO A 127 -2.43 0.71 -10.73
N SER A 128 -1.81 -0.37 -11.21
CA SER A 128 -2.09 -1.75 -10.83
C SER A 128 -1.15 -2.31 -9.75
N SER A 129 -0.19 -1.52 -9.23
CA SER A 129 0.70 -1.95 -8.15
C SER A 129 -0.10 -2.39 -6.92
N GLN A 130 0.24 -3.57 -6.41
CA GLN A 130 -0.31 -4.05 -5.14
C GLN A 130 0.31 -3.27 -3.96
N PRO A 131 -0.39 -3.18 -2.82
CA PRO A 131 0.16 -2.56 -1.62
C PRO A 131 1.40 -3.33 -1.13
N GLY A 132 2.43 -2.62 -0.69
CA GLY A 132 3.68 -3.25 -0.24
C GLY A 132 4.89 -2.35 -0.43
N ILE A 133 6.08 -2.92 -0.26
CA ILE A 133 7.33 -2.17 -0.39
C ILE A 133 7.93 -2.39 -1.79
N GLU A 134 8.25 -1.28 -2.46
CA GLU A 134 9.07 -1.29 -3.66
C GLU A 134 10.48 -0.78 -3.34
N TYR A 135 11.45 -1.25 -4.11
CA TYR A 135 12.85 -0.91 -3.93
C TYR A 135 13.41 -0.27 -5.18
N VAL A 136 14.29 0.72 -5.02
CA VAL A 136 15.08 1.28 -6.11
C VAL A 136 16.55 1.22 -5.74
N LEU A 137 17.34 0.75 -6.69
CA LEU A 137 18.79 0.76 -6.60
C LEU A 137 19.36 1.44 -7.84
N GLY A 138 20.58 1.92 -7.69
CA GLY A 138 21.37 2.35 -8.82
C GLY A 138 22.78 1.82 -8.71
N PHE A 139 23.42 1.66 -9.87
CA PHE A 139 24.87 1.56 -9.93
C PHE A 139 25.41 2.61 -10.89
N ALA A 140 26.67 2.99 -10.65
CA ALA A 140 27.39 3.92 -11.49
C ALA A 140 28.71 3.28 -11.93
N THR A 141 29.11 3.46 -13.19
CA THR A 141 30.33 2.90 -13.77
C THR A 141 31.15 3.98 -14.48
N ILE A 142 32.48 3.83 -14.52
CA ILE A 142 33.35 4.81 -15.20
C ILE A 142 33.35 4.65 -16.74
N ARG A 143 32.88 3.52 -17.25
CA ARG A 143 32.76 3.21 -18.68
C ARG A 143 31.32 2.83 -19.01
N PRO A 144 30.85 3.10 -20.24
CA PRO A 144 29.50 2.73 -20.65
C PRO A 144 29.38 1.20 -20.68
N ILE A 145 28.27 0.70 -20.16
CA ILE A 145 27.94 -0.72 -20.20
C ILE A 145 26.62 -0.88 -20.96
N SER A 146 26.64 -1.76 -21.95
CA SER A 146 25.41 -2.19 -22.62
C SER A 146 24.71 -3.21 -21.75
N ILE A 147 23.83 -2.73 -20.89
CA ILE A 147 22.79 -3.57 -20.33
C ILE A 147 21.80 -3.68 -21.48
N GLY A 148 21.74 -4.82 -22.17
CA GLY A 148 20.82 -5.00 -23.29
C GLY A 148 19.42 -4.49 -22.92
N LEU A 149 18.63 -4.02 -23.88
CA LEU A 149 17.21 -3.75 -23.66
C LEU A 149 16.57 -5.07 -23.24
N ILE A 150 16.62 -5.41 -21.95
CA ILE A 150 16.12 -6.67 -21.42
C ILE A 150 14.60 -6.49 -21.35
N PRO A 151 13.82 -7.09 -22.27
CA PRO A 151 12.38 -6.92 -22.27
C PRO A 151 11.83 -7.70 -21.08
N GLU A 152 11.04 -7.01 -20.25
CA GLU A 152 10.25 -7.57 -19.16
C GLU A 152 10.96 -8.59 -18.31
N LEU A 153 11.77 -8.04 -17.44
CA LEU A 153 12.63 -8.80 -16.62
C LEU A 153 11.83 -9.48 -15.50
N ASN A 154 11.75 -10.79 -15.66
CA ASN A 154 11.47 -11.88 -14.70
C ASN A 154 10.70 -11.49 -13.42
N LYS A 155 9.58 -12.18 -13.16
CA LYS A 155 8.87 -12.13 -11.87
C LYS A 155 9.75 -12.51 -10.66
N ASP A 156 10.92 -13.10 -10.89
CA ASP A 156 11.90 -13.43 -9.87
C ASP A 156 13.03 -12.37 -9.77
N TYR A 157 13.01 -11.62 -8.66
CA TYR A 157 14.04 -10.63 -8.31
C TYR A 157 15.44 -11.26 -8.19
N LYS A 158 15.57 -12.54 -7.83
CA LYS A 158 16.86 -13.23 -7.68
C LYS A 158 17.53 -13.39 -9.03
N ALA A 159 16.78 -13.84 -10.03
CA ALA A 159 17.28 -14.00 -11.40
C ALA A 159 17.76 -12.67 -12.00
N PHE A 160 17.00 -11.58 -11.78
CA PHE A 160 17.45 -10.26 -12.21
C PHE A 160 18.73 -9.83 -11.54
N THR A 161 18.76 -9.93 -10.21
CA THR A 161 19.92 -9.51 -9.45
C THR A 161 21.15 -10.30 -9.89
N HIS A 162 20.99 -11.59 -10.16
CA HIS A 162 22.06 -12.43 -10.69
C HIS A 162 22.58 -11.94 -12.05
N GLN A 163 21.68 -11.53 -12.95
CA GLN A 163 22.07 -10.95 -14.23
C GLN A 163 22.86 -9.65 -14.06
N ILE A 164 22.39 -8.74 -13.21
CA ILE A 164 23.12 -7.49 -12.92
C ILE A 164 24.49 -7.81 -12.29
N LYS A 165 24.55 -8.75 -11.34
CA LYS A 165 25.82 -9.23 -10.75
C LYS A 165 26.79 -9.73 -11.81
N GLY A 166 26.33 -10.54 -12.76
CA GLY A 166 27.15 -11.08 -13.84
C GLY A 166 27.74 -10.00 -14.76
N ILE A 167 27.10 -8.83 -14.86
CA ILE A 167 27.59 -7.69 -15.64
C ILE A 167 28.61 -6.86 -14.84
N ILE A 168 28.35 -6.60 -13.56
CA ILE A 168 29.14 -5.62 -12.78
C ILE A 168 30.30 -6.23 -12.01
N GLN A 169 30.18 -7.46 -11.51
CA GLN A 169 31.23 -8.09 -10.68
C GLN A 169 32.56 -8.35 -11.41
N PRO A 170 32.58 -8.62 -12.74
CA PRO A 170 33.84 -8.74 -13.47
C PRO A 170 34.63 -7.42 -13.61
N LEU A 171 34.01 -6.27 -13.33
CA LEU A 171 34.66 -4.97 -13.44
C LEU A 171 35.61 -4.73 -12.25
N PRO A 172 36.69 -3.95 -12.42
CA PRO A 172 37.53 -3.54 -11.31
C PRO A 172 36.71 -2.86 -10.20
N PRO A 173 36.93 -3.16 -8.90
CA PRO A 173 36.18 -2.54 -7.81
C PRO A 173 36.23 -1.00 -7.80
N THR A 174 37.28 -0.40 -8.35
CA THR A 174 37.43 1.06 -8.49
C THR A 174 36.56 1.67 -9.60
N ASP A 175 35.97 0.84 -10.46
CA ASP A 175 35.33 1.26 -11.71
C ASP A 175 33.81 1.30 -11.61
N TRP A 176 33.24 0.84 -10.49
CA TRP A 176 31.81 0.87 -10.26
C TRP A 176 31.47 1.16 -8.79
N VAL A 177 30.21 1.50 -8.52
CA VAL A 177 29.66 1.57 -7.16
C VAL A 177 28.17 1.28 -7.22
N GLN A 178 27.64 0.63 -6.19
CA GLN A 178 26.19 0.59 -5.96
C GLN A 178 25.80 1.70 -4.99
N GLY A 179 24.75 2.43 -5.32
CA GLY A 179 24.20 3.45 -4.43
C GLY A 179 23.47 2.88 -3.22
N ASN A 180 22.94 3.77 -2.38
CA ASN A 180 22.08 3.36 -1.27
C ASN A 180 20.79 2.72 -1.78
N LEU A 181 20.30 1.71 -1.04
CA LEU A 181 18.99 1.12 -1.29
C LEU A 181 17.90 2.11 -0.91
N LEU A 182 17.08 2.51 -1.88
CA LEU A 182 15.85 3.23 -1.62
C LEU A 182 14.70 2.24 -1.48
N SER A 183 13.80 2.55 -0.54
CA SER A 183 12.52 1.87 -0.41
C SER A 183 11.41 2.88 -0.19
N TYR A 184 10.23 2.55 -0.69
CA TYR A 184 8.99 3.29 -0.45
C TYR A 184 7.81 2.31 -0.40
N THR A 185 6.72 2.75 0.22
CA THR A 185 5.53 1.92 0.42
C THR A 185 4.41 2.34 -0.53
N ILE A 186 3.87 1.39 -1.28
CA ILE A 186 2.63 1.57 -2.03
C ILE A 186 1.46 1.43 -1.08
N THR A 187 0.66 2.48 -0.98
CA THR A 187 -0.55 2.47 -0.16
C THR A 187 -1.66 1.67 -0.82
N PRO A 188 -2.56 1.03 -0.07
CA PRO A 188 -3.73 0.42 -0.65
C PRO A 188 -4.61 1.44 -1.36
N ILE A 189 -5.17 1.05 -2.50
CA ILE A 189 -6.27 1.79 -3.12
C ILE A 189 -7.46 1.63 -2.18
N ILE A 190 -7.74 2.66 -1.40
CA ILE A 190 -8.99 2.74 -0.64
C ILE A 190 -10.02 3.28 -1.63
N PRO A 191 -10.96 2.46 -2.13
CA PRO A 191 -12.00 2.98 -3.00
C PRO A 191 -12.73 4.10 -2.25
N PRO A 192 -12.98 5.26 -2.89
CA PRO A 192 -13.73 6.32 -2.25
C PRO A 192 -15.07 5.75 -1.80
N THR A 193 -15.33 5.82 -0.49
CA THR A 193 -16.59 5.36 0.10
C THR A 193 -17.66 6.37 -0.26
N ASN A 194 -18.39 6.15 -1.35
CA ASN A 194 -19.56 6.99 -1.67
C ASN A 194 -20.76 6.69 -0.77
N TYR A 195 -20.53 6.21 0.45
CA TYR A 195 -21.59 5.78 1.35
C TYR A 195 -21.34 6.27 2.78
N GLY A 196 -22.41 6.62 3.47
CA GLY A 196 -22.46 6.91 4.90
C GLY A 196 -23.54 6.08 5.61
N ARG A 197 -23.82 6.44 6.86
CA ARG A 197 -24.83 5.79 7.71
C ARG A 197 -25.88 6.81 8.16
N ILE A 198 -27.13 6.39 8.25
CA ILE A 198 -28.19 7.17 8.92
C ILE A 198 -28.68 6.40 10.15
N ILE A 199 -28.76 7.06 11.30
CA ILE A 199 -29.44 6.54 12.49
C ILE A 199 -30.74 7.30 12.65
N VAL A 200 -31.87 6.59 12.65
CA VAL A 200 -33.20 7.18 12.72
C VAL A 200 -33.85 6.83 14.04
N MET A 201 -34.14 7.85 14.84
CA MET A 201 -34.82 7.77 16.12
C MET A 201 -36.19 8.46 16.01
N SER A 202 -37.11 8.15 16.93
CA SER A 202 -38.33 8.93 17.10
C SER A 202 -38.88 8.82 18.52
N ASN A 203 -39.69 9.80 18.91
CA ASN A 203 -40.50 9.75 20.12
C ASN A 203 -41.96 10.15 19.79
N PRO A 204 -42.95 9.24 19.93
CA PRO A 204 -42.83 7.84 20.36
C PRO A 204 -42.05 6.95 19.38
N GLN A 205 -41.52 5.84 19.88
CA GLN A 205 -40.82 4.83 19.06
C GLN A 205 -41.79 4.06 18.14
N ARG A 206 -41.23 3.26 17.23
CA ARG A 206 -41.95 2.43 16.25
C ARG A 206 -42.63 3.20 15.13
N ALA A 207 -42.11 4.39 14.79
CA ALA A 207 -42.53 5.10 13.59
C ALA A 207 -41.93 4.40 12.36
N LYS A 208 -42.74 4.21 11.31
CA LYS A 208 -42.30 3.68 10.02
C LYS A 208 -41.36 4.66 9.35
N VAL A 209 -40.16 4.21 9.00
CA VAL A 209 -39.13 4.99 8.33
C VAL A 209 -39.17 4.72 6.83
N TYR A 210 -39.25 5.78 6.03
CA TYR A 210 -39.08 5.75 4.59
C TYR A 210 -37.87 6.60 4.21
N LEU A 211 -36.97 6.03 3.41
CA LEU A 211 -35.84 6.73 2.79
C LEU A 211 -36.12 6.81 1.28
N ASP A 212 -36.10 8.01 0.71
CA ASP A 212 -36.44 8.27 -0.71
C ASP A 212 -37.75 7.59 -1.14
N ASN A 213 -38.78 7.74 -0.30
CA ASN A 213 -40.11 7.13 -0.44
C ASN A 213 -40.16 5.60 -0.36
N SER A 214 -39.05 4.90 -0.10
CA SER A 214 -39.00 3.45 0.11
C SER A 214 -38.99 3.11 1.60
N TYR A 215 -39.85 2.18 2.03
CA TYR A 215 -39.94 1.73 3.42
C TYR A 215 -38.70 0.94 3.83
N GLN A 216 -38.09 1.29 4.96
CA GLN A 216 -36.85 0.69 5.46
C GLN A 216 -37.01 -0.09 6.77
N GLY A 217 -38.07 0.18 7.54
CA GLY A 217 -38.28 -0.42 8.86
C GLY A 217 -38.94 0.56 9.83
N ASP A 218 -38.87 0.26 11.12
CA ASP A 218 -39.44 1.08 12.19
C ASP A 218 -38.33 1.65 13.09
N THR A 219 -38.53 2.84 13.65
CA THR A 219 -37.59 3.44 14.61
C THR A 219 -37.53 2.66 15.94
N PRO A 220 -36.36 2.55 16.60
CA PRO A 220 -35.04 3.02 16.15
C PRO A 220 -34.45 2.16 15.03
N LEU A 221 -33.90 2.78 13.99
CA LEU A 221 -33.39 2.10 12.79
C LEU A 221 -32.00 2.59 12.40
N ASN A 222 -31.10 1.65 12.10
CA ASN A 222 -29.80 1.94 11.50
C ASN A 222 -29.85 1.61 10.01
N LEU A 223 -29.47 2.57 9.18
CA LEU A 223 -29.36 2.44 7.73
C LEU A 223 -27.89 2.53 7.35
N ASP A 224 -27.30 1.40 6.99
CA ASP A 224 -25.92 1.30 6.54
C ASP A 224 -25.80 1.49 5.03
N SER A 225 -24.63 1.91 4.58
CA SER A 225 -24.28 1.99 3.14
C SER A 225 -25.24 2.86 2.31
N ILE A 226 -25.65 4.01 2.86
CA ILE A 226 -26.49 4.98 2.15
C ILE A 226 -25.60 5.86 1.27
N SER A 227 -25.94 6.02 -0.01
CA SER A 227 -25.14 6.84 -0.93
C SER A 227 -24.89 8.24 -0.37
N SER A 228 -23.73 8.81 -0.65
CA SER A 228 -23.48 10.21 -0.32
C SER A 228 -24.37 11.12 -1.16
N GLY A 229 -24.92 12.15 -0.53
CA GLY A 229 -25.88 13.05 -1.17
C GLY A 229 -27.03 13.43 -0.24
N GLN A 230 -28.01 14.11 -0.82
CA GLN A 230 -29.23 14.51 -0.13
C GLN A 230 -30.29 13.41 -0.28
N HIS A 231 -30.82 12.94 0.83
CA HIS A 231 -31.86 11.92 0.89
C HIS A 231 -33.11 12.47 1.58
N SER A 232 -34.30 12.08 1.11
CA SER A 232 -35.54 12.40 1.83
C SER A 232 -35.81 11.32 2.88
N ILE A 233 -36.17 11.75 4.08
CA ILE A 233 -36.55 10.86 5.16
C ILE A 233 -37.95 11.21 5.64
N LYS A 234 -38.80 10.20 5.77
CA LYS A 234 -40.18 10.32 6.23
C LYS A 234 -40.46 9.34 7.36
N LEU A 235 -41.05 9.83 8.44
CA LEU A 235 -41.50 9.05 9.57
C LEU A 235 -43.04 9.08 9.64
N VAL A 236 -43.65 7.90 9.74
CA VAL A 236 -45.11 7.75 9.81
C VAL A 236 -45.50 6.88 11.00
N LEU A 237 -46.38 7.40 11.86
CA LEU A 237 -46.96 6.63 12.95
C LEU A 237 -48.47 6.91 13.07
N SER A 238 -49.26 5.85 13.26
CA SER A 238 -50.72 5.96 13.38
C SER A 238 -51.11 6.90 14.52
N GLY A 239 -51.98 7.87 14.23
CA GLY A 239 -52.43 8.87 15.20
C GLY A 239 -51.49 10.07 15.38
N TYR A 240 -50.39 10.15 14.61
CA TYR A 240 -49.45 11.26 14.62
C TYR A 240 -49.35 11.90 13.23
N GLN A 241 -48.99 13.19 13.19
CA GLN A 241 -48.70 13.88 11.95
C GLN A 241 -47.42 13.32 11.31
N GLU A 242 -47.41 13.15 9.99
CA GLU A 242 -46.21 12.72 9.26
C GLU A 242 -45.09 13.75 9.41
N TRP A 243 -43.88 13.25 9.68
CA TRP A 243 -42.68 14.07 9.73
C TRP A 243 -41.81 13.78 8.51
N ASN A 244 -41.33 14.84 7.85
CA ASN A 244 -40.50 14.75 6.66
C ASN A 244 -39.31 15.71 6.78
N SER A 245 -38.14 15.28 6.32
CA SER A 245 -36.94 16.12 6.24
C SER A 245 -35.99 15.65 5.14
N TYR A 246 -34.99 16.47 4.85
CA TYR A 246 -33.86 16.09 4.02
C TYR A 246 -32.61 15.90 4.89
N VAL A 247 -31.88 14.81 4.65
CA VAL A 247 -30.63 14.50 5.34
C VAL A 247 -29.48 14.48 4.33
N SER A 248 -28.39 15.17 4.67
CA SER A 248 -27.15 15.09 3.89
C SER A 248 -26.30 13.95 4.44
N VAL A 249 -25.96 13.01 3.57
CA VAL A 249 -25.09 11.87 3.87
C VAL A 249 -23.72 12.15 3.29
N PHE A 250 -22.70 12.09 4.15
CA PHE A 250 -21.31 12.25 3.75
C PHE A 250 -20.57 10.90 3.77
N PRO A 251 -19.61 10.69 2.87
CA PRO A 251 -18.70 9.54 2.89
C PRO A 251 -18.17 9.20 4.28
N SER A 252 -18.34 7.95 4.70
CA SER A 252 -17.81 7.43 5.97
C SER A 252 -18.29 8.15 7.24
N GLN A 253 -19.34 8.98 7.16
CA GLN A 253 -19.95 9.64 8.31
C GLN A 253 -21.26 8.95 8.73
N THR A 254 -21.64 9.16 9.99
CA THR A 254 -22.95 8.79 10.52
C THR A 254 -23.77 10.04 10.77
N THR A 255 -24.93 10.15 10.14
CA THR A 255 -25.89 11.24 10.36
C THR A 255 -27.05 10.72 11.21
N THR A 256 -27.36 11.42 12.30
CA THR A 256 -28.50 11.07 13.16
C THR A 256 -29.70 11.94 12.83
N VAL A 257 -30.87 11.32 12.73
CA VAL A 257 -32.18 11.96 12.57
C VAL A 257 -33.06 11.51 13.73
N SER A 258 -33.73 12.44 14.41
CA SER A 258 -34.53 12.16 15.62
C SER A 258 -35.76 13.05 15.73
#